data_AF-A0A3P7XN28-F1
#
_entry.id   AF-A0A3P7XN28-F1
#
_cell.length_a   1.000
_cell.length_b   1.000
_cell.length_c   1.000
_cell.angle_alpha   90.00
_cell.angle_beta   90.00
_cell.angle_gamma   90.00
#
_symmetry.space_group_name_H-M   'P 1'
#
loop_
_entity.id
_entity.type
_entity.pdbx_description
1 polymer ?
#
loop_
_entity_poly.entity_id
_entity_poly.type
_entity_poly.pdbx_seq_one_letter_code
_entity_poly.pdbx_strand_id
1 'polypeptide(L)'
;MTYLFQVCFEPFKQNICIPKLLPCGHSFCHICITALKLNSIYICKCPLCRYSFPLRYDTNFPINYSLLVLLSYYYVKWYKIL
;
A
#
# COMPACT_ATOMS: atom_id res chain seq x y z
N MET A 1 -6.82 17.11 7.01
CA MET A 1 -6.47 15.76 7.53
C MET A 1 -5.60 15.07 6.50
N THR A 2 -4.40 14.63 6.86
CA THR A 2 -3.52 13.85 5.99
C THR A 2 -3.92 12.37 6.06
N TYR A 3 -4.08 11.72 4.90
CA TYR A 3 -4.32 10.28 4.86
C TYR A 3 -2.98 9.56 4.89
N LEU A 4 -2.73 8.84 5.98
CA LEU A 4 -1.47 8.14 6.23
C LEU A 4 -1.68 6.63 6.00
N PHE A 5 -0.69 5.96 5.41
CA PHE A 5 -0.68 4.50 5.40
C PHE A 5 -0.32 3.95 6.77
N GLN A 6 -0.97 2.88 7.19
CA GLN A 6 -0.83 2.31 8.55
C GLN A 6 0.56 1.76 8.89
N VAL A 7 1.47 1.63 7.92
CA VAL A 7 2.83 1.09 8.14
C VAL A 7 3.90 2.15 8.07
N CYS A 8 3.97 2.93 6.98
CA CYS A 8 4.99 3.97 6.85
C CYS A 8 4.57 5.30 7.47
N PHE A 9 3.28 5.49 7.80
CA PHE A 9 2.72 6.75 8.25
C PHE A 9 3.02 7.94 7.32
N GLU A 10 3.36 7.66 6.06
CA GLU A 10 3.62 8.68 5.06
C GLU A 10 2.31 9.21 4.48
N PRO A 11 2.20 10.52 4.23
CA PRO A 11 1.04 11.10 3.56
C PRO A 11 0.92 10.56 2.15
N PHE A 12 -0.32 10.32 1.72
CA PHE A 12 -0.59 9.95 0.34
C PHE A 12 -0.05 11.02 -0.62
N LYS A 13 0.89 10.61 -1.48
CA LYS A 13 1.38 11.37 -2.61
C LYS A 13 0.91 10.70 -3.89
N GLN A 14 0.26 11.49 -4.74
CA GLN A 14 -0.22 11.02 -6.04
C GLN A 14 0.95 10.41 -6.84
N ASN A 15 0.71 9.28 -7.50
CA ASN A 15 1.68 8.49 -8.28
C ASN A 15 2.83 7.82 -7.49
N ILE A 16 3.04 8.14 -6.22
CA ILE A 16 4.09 7.54 -5.38
C ILE A 16 3.48 6.50 -4.43
N CYS A 17 2.33 6.82 -3.84
CA CYS A 17 1.67 5.99 -2.83
C CYS A 17 0.55 5.14 -3.42
N ILE A 18 0.84 4.37 -4.48
CA ILE A 18 -0.15 3.46 -5.08
C ILE A 18 -0.44 2.33 -4.10
N PRO A 19 -1.68 2.15 -3.62
CA PRO A 19 -2.04 1.09 -2.68
C PRO A 19 -2.05 -0.27 -3.41
N LYS A 20 -1.39 -1.25 -2.83
CA LYS A 20 -1.28 -2.62 -3.34
C LYS A 20 -1.87 -3.60 -2.33
N LEU A 21 -2.60 -4.59 -2.82
CA LEU A 21 -3.29 -5.60 -2.01
C LEU A 21 -2.40 -6.81 -1.74
N LEU A 22 -2.26 -7.17 -0.47
CA LEU A 22 -1.78 -8.51 -0.10
C LEU A 22 -2.91 -9.54 -0.27
N PRO A 23 -2.58 -10.85 -0.33
CA PRO A 23 -3.59 -11.92 -0.48
C PRO A 23 -4.66 -11.95 0.62
N CYS A 24 -4.36 -11.37 1.79
CA CYS A 24 -5.29 -11.23 2.90
C CYS A 24 -6.27 -10.04 2.77
N GLY A 25 -6.17 -9.24 1.71
CA GLY A 25 -7.02 -8.06 1.47
C GLY A 25 -6.51 -6.74 2.07
N HIS A 26 -5.49 -6.76 2.92
CA HIS A 26 -4.89 -5.53 3.44
C HIS A 26 -4.09 -4.79 2.36
N SER A 27 -4.20 -3.46 2.36
CA SER A 27 -3.52 -2.59 1.40
C SER A 27 -2.36 -1.84 2.03
N PHE A 28 -1.23 -1.78 1.31
CA PHE A 28 -0.05 -1.01 1.71
C PHE A 28 0.43 -0.20 0.51
N CYS A 29 1.11 0.92 0.74
CA CYS A 29 1.66 1.70 -0.37
C CYS A 29 2.76 0.90 -1.09
N HIS A 30 3.04 1.27 -2.33
CA HIS A 30 4.06 0.61 -3.15
C HIS A 30 5.43 0.55 -2.44
N ILE A 31 5.83 1.60 -1.73
CA ILE A 31 7.09 1.65 -0.97
C ILE A 31 7.13 0.57 0.13
N CYS A 32 6.09 0.51 0.97
CA CYS A 32 6.00 -0.52 2.03
C CYS A 32 6.03 -1.93 1.46
N ILE A 33 5.41 -2.15 0.31
CA ILE A 33 5.37 -3.46 -0.36
C ILE A 33 6.75 -3.83 -0.88
N THR A 34 7.47 -2.90 -1.49
CA THR A 34 8.84 -3.14 -1.95
C THR A 34 9.75 -3.47 -0.76
N ALA A 35 9.67 -2.71 0.34
CA ALA A 35 10.42 -3.03 1.56
C ALA A 35 10.05 -4.39 2.14
N LEU A 36 8.76 -4.71 2.18
CA LEU A 36 8.25 -6.01 2.64
C LEU A 36 8.80 -7.16 1.78
N LYS A 37 8.88 -6.97 0.45
CA LYS A 37 9.47 -7.94 -0.48
C LYS A 37 10.97 -8.15 -0.23
N LEU A 38 11.72 -7.07 -0.02
CA LEU A 38 13.17 -7.13 0.23
C LEU A 38 13.51 -7.85 1.53
N ASN A 39 12.65 -7.74 2.55
CA ASN A 39 12.86 -8.33 3.87
C ASN A 39 12.31 -9.76 4.02
N SER A 40 11.69 -10.32 2.97
CA SER A 40 11.02 -11.63 3.02
C SER A 40 11.68 -12.60 2.04
N ILE A 41 12.05 -13.80 2.51
CA ILE A 41 12.61 -14.86 1.67
C ILE A 41 11.60 -16.01 1.61
N TYR A 42 11.06 -16.28 0.41
CA TYR A 42 10.06 -17.33 0.08
C TYR A 42 8.69 -17.22 0.76
N ILE A 43 8.60 -16.73 1.99
CA ILE A 43 7.37 -16.56 2.76
C ILE A 43 7.32 -15.13 3.26
N CYS A 44 6.17 -14.48 3.08
CA CYS A 44 5.91 -13.16 3.59
C CYS A 44 4.70 -13.18 4.53
N LYS A 45 4.66 -12.26 5.49
CA LYS A 45 3.54 -12.10 6.42
C LYS A 45 2.96 -10.70 6.31
N CYS A 46 1.64 -10.61 6.32
CA CYS A 46 0.96 -9.32 6.40
C CYS A 46 1.34 -8.60 7.72
N PRO A 47 1.80 -7.33 7.68
CA PRO A 47 2.10 -6.57 8.90
C PRO A 47 0.90 -6.35 9.83
N LEU A 48 -0.33 -6.37 9.31
CA LEU A 48 -1.55 -6.10 10.08
C LEU A 48 -2.16 -7.36 10.69
N CYS A 49 -2.39 -8.40 9.88
CA CYS A 49 -3.09 -9.61 10.33
C CYS A 49 -2.20 -10.85 10.45
N ARG A 50 -0.90 -10.74 10.13
CA ARG A 50 0.09 -11.83 10.17
C ARG A 50 -0.22 -13.03 9.26
N TYR A 51 -1.21 -12.90 8.37
CA TYR A 51 -1.49 -13.91 7.33
C TYR A 51 -0.22 -14.17 6.52
N SER A 52 0.18 -15.44 6.45
CA SER A 52 1.39 -15.89 5.76
C SER A 52 1.05 -16.32 4.35
N PHE A 53 1.88 -15.95 3.38
CA PHE A 53 1.71 -16.33 1.99
C PHE A 53 3.06 -16.53 1.29
N PRO A 54 3.12 -17.39 0.26
CA PRO A 54 4.31 -17.55 -0.55
C PRO A 54 4.66 -16.23 -1.27
N LEU A 55 5.94 -15.86 -1.25
CA LEU A 55 6.45 -14.70 -1.96
C LEU A 55 7.54 -15.11 -2.95
N ARG A 56 7.28 -14.85 -4.23
CA ARG A 56 8.27 -14.93 -5.31
C ARG A 56 8.85 -13.56 -5.63
N TYR A 57 10.09 -13.50 -6.10
CA TYR A 57 10.76 -12.23 -6.40
C TYR A 57 9.99 -11.39 -7.43
N ASP A 58 9.36 -12.05 -8.40
CA ASP A 58 8.55 -11.49 -9.49
C ASP A 58 7.10 -11.20 -9.09
N THR A 59 6.71 -11.47 -7.83
CA THR A 59 5.34 -11.23 -7.36
C THR A 59 4.98 -9.77 -7.51
N ASN A 60 3.95 -9.50 -8.31
CA ASN A 60 3.35 -8.19 -8.49
C ASN A 60 1.98 -8.16 -7.81
N PHE A 61 1.88 -7.41 -6.71
CA PHE A 61 0.62 -7.25 -6.00
C PHE A 61 -0.34 -6.34 -6.79
N PRO A 62 -1.64 -6.68 -6.86
CA PRO A 62 -2.62 -5.88 -7.58
C PRO A 62 -2.87 -4.54 -6.89
N ILE A 63 -3.28 -3.54 -7.66
CA ILE A 63 -3.62 -2.21 -7.15
C ILE A 63 -5.02 -2.26 -6.50
N ASN A 64 -5.17 -1.65 -5.32
CA ASN A 64 -6.49 -1.39 -4.77
C ASN A 64 -7.09 -0.12 -5.41
N TYR A 65 -7.77 -0.26 -6.54
CA TYR A 65 -8.35 0.90 -7.25
C TYR A 65 -9.41 1.64 -6.43
N SER A 66 -10.21 0.93 -5.64
CA SER A 66 -11.23 1.55 -4.79
C SER A 66 -10.59 2.47 -3.75
N LEU A 67 -9.52 2.00 -3.09
CA LEU A 67 -8.76 2.84 -2.15
C LEU A 67 -8.01 3.96 -2.88
N LEU A 68 -7.45 3.71 -4.06
CA LEU A 68 -6.73 4.72 -4.84
C LEU A 68 -7.64 5.89 -5.25
N VAL A 69 -8.87 5.61 -5.70
CA VAL A 69 -9.86 6.63 -6.07
C VAL A 69 -10.28 7.47 -4.87
N LEU A 70 -10.48 6.84 -3.70
CA LEU A 70 -10.79 7.57 -2.48
C LEU A 70 -9.63 8.49 -2.06
N LEU A 71 -8.41 7.95 -2.01
CA LEU A 71 -7.21 8.73 -1.65
C LEU A 71 -6.97 9.89 -2.62
N SER A 72 -7.17 9.68 -3.92
CA SER A 72 -7.02 10.73 -4.93
C SER A 72 -8.09 11.81 -4.80
N TYR A 73 -9.35 11.44 -4.58
CA TYR A 73 -10.45 12.37 -4.34
C TYR A 73 -10.14 13.28 -3.14
N TYR A 74 -9.74 12.69 -2.02
CA TYR A 74 -9.39 13.47 -0.84
C TYR A 74 -8.14 14.33 -1.06
N TYR A 75 -7.10 13.80 -1.71
CA TYR A 75 -5.90 14.57 -2.01
C TYR A 75 -6.22 15.83 -2.82
N VAL A 76 -6.98 15.71 -3.91
CA VAL A 76 -7.41 16.85 -4.73
C VAL A 76 -8.25 17.83 -3.92
N LYS A 77 -9.23 17.33 -3.15
CA LYS A 77 -10.09 18.17 -2.32
C LYS A 77 -9.31 18.99 -1.29
N TRP A 78 -8.26 18.42 -0.70
CA TRP A 78 -7.50 19.07 0.36
C TRP A 78 -6.29 19.89 -0.11
N TYR A 79 -5.64 19.52 -1.22
CA TYR A 79 -4.38 20.14 -1.65
C TYR A 79 -4.46 20.96 -2.95
N LYS A 80 -5.56 20.86 -3.72
CA LYS A 80 -5.76 21.66 -4.95
C LYS A 80 -6.87 22.72 -4.85
N ILE A 81 -7.58 22.79 -3.73
CA ILE A 81 -8.65 23.78 -3.47
C ILE A 81 -8.24 24.76 -2.35
N LEU A 82 -6.96 24.72 -1.92
CA LEU A 82 -6.26 25.80 -1.24
C LEU A 82 -5.27 26.43 -2.23
#